data_AF-A0A919EET3-F1
#
_entry.id   AF-A0A919EET3-F1
#
_cell.length_a   1.000
_cell.length_b   1.000
_cell.length_c   1.000
_cell.angle_alpha   90.00
_cell.angle_beta   90.00
_cell.angle_gamma   90.00
#
_symmetry.space_group_name_H-M   'P 1'
#
loop_
_entity.id
_entity.type
_entity.pdbx_description
1 polymer ?
#
loop_
_entity_poly.entity_id
_entity_poly.type
_entity_poly.pdbx_seq_one_letter_code
_entity_poly.pdbx_strand_id
1 'polypeptide(L)'
;MTPDREALRAGWARTRVHLDAALVHLASLPDADLSATREFLAHNELGLALDCLVDLGDDLDLPPAFWQHLDRAAHEMGLPVSRGEPRPRGAVRE
;
A
#
# COMPACT_ATOMS: atom_id res chain seq x y z
N MET A 1 2.25 11.69 -25.94
CA MET A 1 2.94 12.25 -24.77
C MET A 1 3.45 11.09 -23.94
N THR A 2 4.75 10.80 -24.03
CA THR A 2 5.41 9.89 -23.09
C THR A 2 5.42 10.56 -21.72
N PRO A 3 5.01 9.87 -20.63
CA PRO A 3 5.11 10.45 -19.30
C PRO A 3 6.58 10.79 -19.03
N ASP A 4 6.78 12.02 -18.57
CA ASP A 4 8.09 12.58 -18.30
C ASP A 4 8.80 11.71 -17.25
N ARG A 5 9.95 11.14 -17.58
CA ARG A 5 10.65 10.17 -16.70
C ARG A 5 11.03 10.81 -15.37
N GLU A 6 11.23 12.13 -15.32
CA GLU A 6 11.45 12.86 -14.07
C GLU A 6 10.17 12.99 -13.25
N ALA A 7 9.03 13.27 -13.89
CA ALA A 7 7.73 13.27 -13.21
C ALA A 7 7.37 11.88 -12.65
N LEU A 8 7.69 10.82 -13.39
CA LEU A 8 7.56 9.43 -12.93
C LEU A 8 8.46 9.14 -11.73
N ARG A 9 9.73 9.55 -11.77
CA ARG A 9 10.67 9.38 -10.64
C ARG A 9 10.23 10.18 -9.41
N ALA A 10 9.70 11.38 -9.61
CA ALA A 10 9.15 12.21 -8.54
C ALA A 10 7.89 11.57 -7.93
N GLY A 11 7.01 10.99 -8.76
CA GLY A 11 5.87 10.19 -8.33
C GLY A 11 6.33 8.99 -7.49
N TRP A 12 7.31 8.22 -7.96
CA TRP A 12 7.88 7.08 -7.22
C TRP A 12 8.49 7.47 -5.88
N ALA A 13 9.19 8.61 -5.81
CA ALA A 13 9.73 9.12 -4.55
C ALA A 13 8.60 9.45 -3.55
N ARG A 14 7.49 10.03 -4.02
CA ARG A 14 6.31 10.32 -3.19
C ARG A 14 5.57 9.05 -2.76
N THR A 15 5.36 8.11 -3.68
CA THR A 15 4.82 6.78 -3.39
C THR A 15 5.64 6.12 -2.29
N ARG A 16 6.98 6.15 -2.40
CA ARG A 16 7.88 5.56 -1.39
C ARG A 16 7.72 6.21 -0.02
N VAL A 17 7.58 7.54 0.06
CA VAL A 17 7.32 8.24 1.33
C VAL A 17 5.98 7.80 1.94
N HIS A 18 4.94 7.60 1.12
CA HIS A 18 3.65 7.10 1.60
C HIS A 18 3.71 5.65 2.07
N LEU A 19 4.45 4.79 1.36
CA LEU A 19 4.68 3.39 1.75
C LEU A 19 5.50 3.29 3.05
N ASP A 20 6.49 4.16 3.23
CA ASP A 20 7.31 4.22 4.45
C ASP A 20 6.47 4.66 5.66
N ALA A 21 5.60 5.66 5.48
CA ALA A 21 4.65 6.07 6.52
C ALA A 21 3.66 4.95 6.89
N ALA A 22 3.16 4.20 5.90
CA ALA A 22 2.31 3.04 6.12
C ALA A 22 3.04 1.91 6.87
N LEU A 23 4.32 1.70 6.56
CA LEU A 23 5.18 0.75 7.26
C LEU A 23 5.42 1.13 8.72
N VAL A 24 5.51 2.41 9.07
CA VAL A 24 5.63 2.85 10.47
C VAL A 24 4.39 2.44 11.28
N HIS A 25 3.19 2.53 10.69
CA HIS A 25 1.97 2.05 11.33
C HIS A 25 2.01 0.53 11.56
N LEU A 26 2.43 -0.23 10.55
CA LEU A 26 2.55 -1.69 10.65
C LEU A 26 3.68 -2.16 11.59
N ALA A 27 4.80 -1.44 11.65
CA ALA A 27 5.94 -1.80 12.50
C ALA A 27 5.60 -1.70 14.00
N SER A 28 4.52 -1.01 14.35
CA SER A 28 3.98 -1.00 15.71
C SER A 28 3.15 -2.24 16.06
N LEU A 29 2.82 -3.08 15.06
CA LEU A 29 2.08 -4.32 15.24
C LEU A 29 3.05 -5.50 15.34
N PRO A 30 2.95 -6.34 16.38
CA PRO A 30 3.88 -7.44 16.62
C PRO A 30 3.73 -8.62 15.66
N ASP A 31 2.63 -8.70 14.91
CA ASP A 31 2.30 -9.84 14.03
C ASP A 31 2.46 -9.54 12.53
N ALA A 32 2.80 -8.29 12.18
CA ALA A 32 2.94 -7.90 10.78
C ALA A 32 4.29 -8.37 10.21
N ASP A 33 4.28 -9.34 9.29
CA ASP A 33 5.50 -9.68 8.55
C ASP A 33 5.79 -8.62 7.47
N LEU A 34 6.80 -7.78 7.74
CA LEU A 34 7.22 -6.70 6.84
C LEU A 34 8.47 -7.05 6.04
N SER A 35 8.95 -8.29 6.12
CA SER A 35 10.17 -8.72 5.44
C SER A 35 10.02 -8.61 3.93
N ALA A 36 8.92 -9.15 3.38
CA ALA A 36 8.63 -9.10 1.95
C ALA A 36 8.51 -7.65 1.45
N THR A 37 7.72 -6.82 2.14
CA THR A 37 7.53 -5.40 1.78
C THR A 37 8.85 -4.61 1.80
N ARG A 38 9.73 -4.85 2.78
CA ARG A 38 11.05 -4.21 2.85
C ARG A 38 11.97 -4.63 1.70
N GLU A 39 11.93 -5.90 1.29
CA GLU A 39 12.71 -6.41 0.17
C GLU A 39 12.27 -5.77 -1.16
N PHE A 40 10.96 -5.69 -1.42
CA PHE A 40 10.43 -5.02 -2.61
C PHE A 40 10.77 -3.53 -2.63
N LEU A 41 10.75 -2.85 -1.48
CA LEU A 41 11.21 -1.47 -1.37
C LEU A 41 12.72 -1.33 -1.66
N ALA A 42 13.55 -2.29 -1.25
CA ALA A 42 14.98 -2.28 -1.56
C ALA A 42 15.22 -2.42 -3.07
N HIS A 43 14.40 -3.20 -3.77
CA HIS A 43 14.50 -3.43 -5.22
C HIS A 43 13.76 -2.39 -6.07
N ASN A 44 13.14 -1.38 -5.46
CA ASN A 44 12.33 -0.38 -6.13
C ASN A 44 11.09 -0.97 -6.84
N GLU A 45 10.62 -2.13 -6.36
CA GLU A 45 9.43 -2.84 -6.80
C GLU A 45 8.19 -2.31 -6.07
N LEU A 46 7.90 -1.02 -6.26
CA LEU A 46 6.85 -0.30 -5.52
C LEU A 46 5.45 -0.91 -5.68
N GLY A 47 5.18 -1.54 -6.83
CA GLY A 47 3.90 -2.23 -7.08
C GLY A 47 3.73 -3.48 -6.24
N LEU A 48 4.79 -4.28 -6.09
CA LEU A 48 4.78 -5.48 -5.24
C LEU A 48 4.74 -5.12 -3.75
N ALA A 49 5.47 -4.06 -3.37
CA ALA A 49 5.40 -3.52 -2.02
C ALA A 49 3.98 -3.04 -1.68
N LEU A 50 3.28 -2.40 -2.62
CA LEU A 50 1.90 -1.96 -2.46
C LEU A 50 0.95 -3.17 -2.31
N ASP A 51 1.09 -4.18 -3.17
CA ASP A 51 0.25 -5.39 -3.16
C ASP A 51 0.37 -6.14 -1.82
N CYS A 52 1.61 -6.35 -1.33
CA CYS A 52 1.82 -6.95 -0.01
C CYS A 52 1.20 -6.14 1.13
N LEU A 53 1.24 -4.80 1.06
CA LEU A 53 0.61 -3.95 2.07
C LEU A 53 -0.92 -3.99 2.01
N VAL A 54 -1.52 -4.22 0.83
CA VAL A 54 -2.96 -4.46 0.68
C VAL A 54 -3.33 -5.77 1.36
N ASP A 55 -2.62 -6.87 1.08
CA ASP A 55 -2.88 -8.17 1.71
C ASP A 55 -2.74 -8.10 3.24
N LEU A 56 -1.65 -7.51 3.75
CA LEU A 56 -1.44 -7.28 5.18
C LEU A 56 -2.52 -6.39 5.80
N GLY A 57 -2.99 -5.38 5.07
CA GLY A 57 -4.05 -4.49 5.54
C GLY A 57 -5.41 -5.17 5.65
N ASP A 58 -5.69 -6.13 4.76
CA ASP A 58 -6.91 -6.94 4.80
C ASP A 58 -6.86 -7.93 5.98
N ASP A 59 -5.73 -8.62 6.16
CA ASP A 59 -5.52 -9.60 7.25
C ASP A 59 -5.55 -8.94 8.65
N LEU A 60 -4.94 -7.76 8.79
CA LEU A 60 -4.79 -7.05 10.07
C LEU A 60 -5.91 -6.05 10.36
N ASP A 61 -6.95 -5.99 9.53
CA ASP A 61 -8.12 -5.14 9.73
C ASP A 61 -7.73 -3.64 9.91
N LEU A 62 -6.80 -3.15 9.07
CA LEU A 62 -6.18 -1.85 9.29
C LEU A 62 -7.14 -0.66 9.14
N PRO A 63 -6.92 0.43 9.89
CA PRO A 63 -7.80 1.58 9.89
C PRO A 63 -7.86 2.26 8.51
N PRO A 64 -8.97 2.93 8.17
CA PRO A 64 -9.16 3.62 6.89
C PRO A 64 -8.10 4.70 6.59
N ALA A 65 -7.37 5.19 7.59
CA ALA A 65 -6.23 6.07 7.40
C ALA A 65 -5.08 5.40 6.62
N PHE A 66 -4.81 4.12 6.89
CA PHE A 66 -3.80 3.32 6.17
C PHE A 66 -4.16 3.19 4.69
N TRP A 67 -5.42 2.83 4.42
CA TRP A 67 -5.94 2.68 3.06
C TRP A 67 -5.89 3.98 2.25
N GLN A 68 -6.07 5.14 2.88
CA GLN A 68 -5.92 6.44 2.21
C GLN A 68 -4.47 6.72 1.77
N HIS A 69 -3.48 6.22 2.51
CA HIS A 69 -2.08 6.32 2.10
C HIS A 69 -1.76 5.42 0.90
N LEU A 70 -2.32 4.20 0.87
CA LEU A 70 -2.21 3.29 -0.27
C LEU A 70 -2.91 3.81 -1.52
N ASP A 71 -4.11 4.37 -1.39
CA ASP A 71 -4.86 4.94 -2.52
C ASP A 71 -4.09 6.10 -3.17
N ARG A 72 -3.50 6.99 -2.35
CA ARG A 72 -2.60 8.05 -2.86
C ARG A 72 -1.33 7.49 -3.50
N ALA A 73 -0.73 6.45 -2.91
CA ALA A 73 0.45 5.80 -3.46
C ALA A 73 0.15 5.19 -4.85
N ALA A 74 -0.99 4.51 -5.01
CA ALA A 74 -1.45 3.92 -6.26
C ALA A 74 -1.80 5.00 -7.30
N HIS A 75 -2.46 6.08 -6.88
CA HIS A 75 -2.79 7.22 -7.74
C HIS A 75 -1.54 7.89 -8.31
N GLU A 76 -0.51 8.12 -7.48
CA GLU A 76 0.78 8.66 -7.94
C GLU A 76 1.51 7.71 -8.90
N MET A 77 1.25 6.40 -8.83
CA MET A 77 1.76 5.39 -9.77
C MET A 77 0.92 5.26 -11.05
N GLY A 78 -0.24 5.92 -11.13
CA GLY A 78 -1.20 5.74 -12.23
C GLY A 78 -1.84 4.35 -12.27
N LEU A 79 -1.78 3.61 -11.16
CA LEU A 79 -2.42 2.30 -11.03
C LEU A 79 -3.81 2.50 -10.43
N PRO A 80 -4.87 1.86 -10.98
CA PRO A 80 -6.10 1.72 -10.23
C PRO A 80 -5.77 0.86 -9.01
N VAL A 81 -6.02 1.37 -7.80
CA VAL A 81 -6.00 0.50 -6.63
C VAL A 81 -7.07 -0.57 -6.88
N SER A 82 -6.66 -1.82 -7.01
CA SER A 82 -7.58 -2.95 -6.97
C SER A 82 -8.09 -3.02 -5.53
N ARG A 83 -9.01 -2.11 -5.21
CA ARG A 83 -9.82 -2.23 -4.01
C ARG A 83 -10.56 -3.54 -4.21
N GLY A 84 -10.08 -4.60 -3.54
CA GLY A 84 -10.85 -5.80 -3.35
C GLY A 84 -12.26 -5.35 -3.01
N GLU A 85 -13.22 -5.79 -3.82
CA GLU A 85 -14.64 -5.53 -3.65
C GLU A 85 -14.96 -5.58 -2.14
N PRO A 86 -15.68 -4.59 -1.56
CA PRO A 86 -15.94 -4.58 -0.13
C PRO A 86 -16.72 -5.85 0.21
N ARG A 87 -16.01 -6.90 0.68
CA ARG A 87 -16.65 -8.12 1.14
C ARG A 87 -17.47 -7.73 2.35
N PRO A 88 -18.77 -8.07 2.40
CA PRO A 88 -19.59 -7.74 3.54
C PRO A 88 -19.00 -8.48 4.75
N ARG A 89 -18.34 -7.72 5.65
CA ARG A 89 -18.00 -8.22 6.98
C ARG A 89 -19.29 -8.68 7.63
N GLY A 90 -19.24 -9.90 8.16
CA GLY A 90 -20.39 -10.70 8.57
C GLY A 90 -21.53 -9.89 9.17
N ALA A 91 -22.67 -9.89 8.48
CA ALA A 91 -23.95 -9.77 9.14
C ALA A 91 -24.26 -11.11 9.80
N VAL A 92 -23.63 -11.40 10.95
CA VAL A 92 -24.24 -12.28 11.94
C VAL A 92 -25.34 -11.46 12.61
N ARG A 93 -26.55 -11.59 12.07
CA ARG A 93 -27.77 -11.24 12.80
C ARG A 93 -28.20 -12.50 13.55
N GLU A 94 -28.15 -12.42 14.87
CA GLU A 94 -28.96 -13.28 15.76
C GLU A 94 -30.46 -13.09 15.47
#